data_AF-F9QBC8-F1
#
_entry.id   AF-F9QBC8-F1
#
_cell.length_a   1.000
_cell.length_b   1.000
_cell.length_c   1.000
_cell.angle_alpha   90.00
_cell.angle_beta   90.00
_cell.angle_gamma   90.00
#
_symmetry.space_group_name_H-M   'P 1'
#
loop_
_entity.id
_entity.type
_entity.pdbx_description
1 polymer ?
#
loop_
_entity_poly.entity_id
_entity_poly.type
_entity_poly.pdbx_seq_one_letter_code
_entity_poly.pdbx_strand_id
1 'polypeptide(L)'
;MLRIYAPASSANISVGFDTLGAAISPIDGSLLGDVVQIESIPSGFELESAGYFVRKLPKEPQKNIVYQAYVLFSEQLKLRNLKVKALRLTLEKICQLVRD
;
A
#
# COMPACT_ATOMS: atom_id res chain seq x y z
N MET A 1 -13.29 -9.38 -5.78
CA MET A 1 -11.90 -9.12 -5.40
C MET A 1 -11.33 -8.06 -6.34
N LEU A 2 -10.77 -6.98 -5.80
CA LEU A 2 -10.08 -5.91 -6.54
C LEU A 2 -8.59 -6.00 -6.25
N ARG A 3 -7.73 -5.85 -7.26
CA ARG A 3 -6.26 -5.85 -7.09
C ARG A 3 -5.68 -4.56 -7.67
N ILE A 4 -4.88 -3.86 -6.88
CA ILE A 4 -4.24 -2.60 -7.26
C ILE A 4 -2.74 -2.76 -7.17
N TYR A 5 -2.03 -2.47 -8.26
CA TYR A 5 -0.58 -2.39 -8.29
C TYR A 5 -0.13 -0.94 -8.06
N ALA A 6 0.79 -0.75 -7.11
CA ALA A 6 1.42 0.52 -6.82
C ALA A 6 2.90 0.45 -7.26
N PRO A 7 3.29 1.14 -8.36
CA PRO A 7 4.66 1.12 -8.83
C PRO A 7 5.59 1.84 -7.87
N ALA A 8 6.84 1.39 -7.83
CA ALA A 8 7.88 2.06 -7.10
C ALA A 8 8.23 3.41 -7.76
N SER A 9 8.60 4.39 -6.96
CA SER A 9 8.94 5.73 -7.43
C SER A 9 10.30 6.18 -6.93
N SER A 10 10.99 6.99 -7.72
CA SER A 10 12.17 7.73 -7.27
C SER A 10 11.79 9.18 -6.98
N ALA A 11 12.16 9.68 -5.81
CA ALA A 11 12.03 11.09 -5.44
C ALA A 11 13.33 11.86 -5.74
N ASN A 12 13.28 13.19 -5.62
CA ASN A 12 14.35 14.18 -5.72
C ASN A 12 15.01 14.36 -7.10
N ILE A 13 15.11 13.32 -7.93
CA ILE A 13 15.64 13.35 -9.32
C ILE A 13 16.80 14.35 -9.48
N SER A 14 17.90 14.10 -8.75
CA SER A 14 19.07 14.99 -8.67
C SER A 14 18.76 16.36 -8.03
N VAL A 15 18.55 17.40 -8.82
CA VAL A 15 18.43 18.80 -8.34
C VAL A 15 17.02 19.17 -7.85
N GLY A 16 16.04 18.28 -7.98
CA GLY A 16 14.64 18.50 -7.64
C GLY A 16 14.25 18.07 -6.23
N PHE A 17 15.07 18.41 -5.24
CA PHE A 17 14.81 18.08 -3.83
C PHE A 17 13.38 18.47 -3.42
N ASP A 18 12.63 17.53 -2.85
CA ASP A 18 11.22 17.63 -2.43
C ASP A 18 10.20 18.07 -3.50
N THR A 19 10.61 18.24 -4.75
CA THR A 19 9.77 18.79 -5.83
C THR A 19 9.56 17.80 -6.97
N LEU A 20 10.57 17.00 -7.31
CA LEU A 20 10.50 16.07 -8.44
C LEU A 20 10.39 14.61 -8.00
N GLY A 21 9.59 13.85 -8.73
CA GLY A 21 9.47 12.41 -8.57
C GLY A 21 8.96 11.74 -9.84
N ALA A 22 9.29 10.46 -10.00
CA ALA A 22 8.87 9.66 -11.15
C ALA A 22 8.54 8.23 -10.73
N ALA A 23 7.41 7.72 -11.23
CA ALA A 23 7.08 6.29 -11.15
C ALA A 23 7.96 5.52 -12.15
N ILE A 24 8.46 4.36 -11.73
CA ILE A 24 9.42 3.57 -12.51
C ILE A 24 8.77 2.26 -12.94
N SER A 25 9.02 1.87 -14.19
CA SER A 25 8.63 0.57 -14.75
C SER A 25 9.84 -0.10 -15.39
N PRO A 26 10.17 -1.35 -15.04
CA PRO A 26 11.24 -2.11 -15.68
C PRO A 26 10.97 -2.35 -17.17
N ILE A 27 12.02 -2.21 -17.99
CA ILE A 27 11.95 -2.43 -19.44
C ILE A 27 11.65 -3.89 -19.83
N ASP A 28 11.95 -4.83 -18.93
CA ASP A 28 11.68 -6.26 -19.12
C ASP A 28 10.25 -6.66 -18.73
N GLY A 29 9.42 -5.70 -18.31
CA GLY A 29 8.04 -5.92 -17.90
C GLY A 29 7.88 -6.56 -16.52
N SER A 30 8.97 -6.75 -15.77
CA SER A 30 8.89 -7.21 -14.38
C SER A 30 8.18 -6.19 -13.48
N LEU A 31 7.58 -6.65 -12.38
CA LEU A 31 6.93 -5.76 -11.42
C LEU A 31 7.95 -5.15 -10.46
N LEU A 32 8.02 -3.83 -10.43
CA LEU A 32 8.76 -3.08 -9.43
C LEU A 32 7.79 -2.25 -8.60
N GLY A 33 7.24 -2.83 -7.54
CA GLY A 33 6.24 -2.20 -6.70
C GLY A 33 5.58 -3.20 -5.77
N ASP A 34 4.48 -2.79 -5.14
CA ASP A 34 3.69 -3.64 -4.24
C ASP A 34 2.25 -3.76 -4.76
N VAL A 35 1.53 -4.79 -4.30
CA VAL A 35 0.12 -5.00 -4.67
C VAL A 35 -0.75 -5.00 -3.42
N VAL A 36 -1.90 -4.32 -3.49
CA VAL A 36 -2.94 -4.43 -2.47
C VAL A 36 -4.15 -5.12 -3.09
N GLN A 37 -4.54 -6.24 -2.50
CA GLN A 37 -5.80 -6.90 -2.80
C GLN A 37 -6.87 -6.42 -1.83
N ILE A 38 -8.11 -6.28 -2.31
CA ILE A 38 -9.25 -5.81 -1.54
C ILE A 38 -10.43 -6.76 -1.79
N GLU A 39 -10.97 -7.27 -0.68
CA GLU A 39 -12.11 -8.19 -0.67
C GLU A 39 -13.18 -7.70 0.29
N SER A 40 -14.45 -7.90 -0.07
CA SER A 40 -15.55 -7.65 0.86
C SER A 40 -15.67 -8.82 1.82
N ILE A 41 -15.77 -8.53 3.12
CA ILE A 41 -15.99 -9.52 4.16
C ILE A 41 -17.32 -9.25 4.89
N PRO A 42 -17.86 -10.22 5.66
CA PRO A 42 -19.16 -10.05 6.32
C PRO A 42 -19.19 -8.91 7.34
N SER A 43 -18.09 -8.69 8.07
CA SER A 43 -18.01 -7.65 9.10
C SER A 43 -16.56 -7.26 9.40
N GLY A 44 -16.40 -6.07 9.97
CA GLY A 44 -15.10 -5.60 10.47
C GLY A 44 -14.10 -5.23 9.38
N PHE A 45 -12.82 -5.29 9.76
CA PHE A 45 -11.69 -5.01 8.89
C PHE A 45 -10.55 -5.96 9.23
N GLU A 46 -9.91 -6.50 8.19
CA GLU A 46 -8.77 -7.38 8.32
C GLU A 46 -7.64 -6.88 7.43
N LEU A 47 -6.41 -6.91 7.94
CA LEU A 47 -5.20 -6.63 7.17
C LEU A 47 -4.25 -7.82 7.27
N GLU A 48 -3.96 -8.41 6.11
CA GLU A 48 -2.93 -9.42 5.97
C GLU A 48 -1.74 -8.86 5.21
N SER A 49 -0.58 -9.45 5.44
CA SER A 49 0.64 -9.10 4.72
C SER A 49 1.33 -10.36 4.22
N ALA A 50 1.75 -10.33 2.97
CA ALA A 50 2.38 -11.42 2.25
C ALA A 50 3.54 -10.88 1.39
N GLY A 51 4.18 -11.76 0.64
CA GLY A 51 5.23 -11.39 -0.31
C GLY A 51 6.65 -11.52 0.23
N TYR A 52 7.63 -11.33 -0.66
CA TYR A 52 9.03 -11.64 -0.42
C TYR A 52 9.66 -10.82 0.72
N PHE A 53 9.23 -9.57 0.88
CA PHE A 53 9.76 -8.65 1.90
C PHE A 53 8.82 -8.47 3.10
N VAL A 54 7.83 -9.33 3.29
CA VAL A 54 6.86 -9.26 4.41
C VAL A 54 7.54 -9.15 5.78
N ARG A 55 8.68 -9.84 5.97
CA ARG A 55 9.46 -9.84 7.22
C ARG A 55 10.03 -8.48 7.62
N LYS A 56 10.06 -7.51 6.70
CA LYS A 56 10.52 -6.14 6.97
C LYS A 56 9.39 -5.19 7.38
N LEU A 57 8.15 -5.66 7.35
CA LEU A 57 7.02 -4.88 7.83
C LEU A 57 7.02 -4.81 9.37
N PRO A 58 6.43 -3.76 9.95
CA PRO A 58 6.25 -3.67 11.38
C PRO A 58 5.50 -4.88 11.94
N LYS A 59 5.94 -5.39 13.09
CA LYS A 59 5.25 -6.49 13.78
C LYS A 59 3.87 -6.09 14.31
N GLU A 60 3.72 -4.82 14.71
CA GLU A 60 2.45 -4.26 15.15
C GLU A 60 1.62 -3.83 13.92
N PRO A 61 0.45 -4.44 13.66
CA PRO A 61 -0.35 -4.14 12.47
C PRO A 61 -0.74 -2.67 12.35
N GLN A 62 -0.95 -1.98 13.46
CA GLN A 62 -1.32 -0.55 13.48
C GLN A 62 -0.21 0.38 12.97
N LYS A 63 1.05 -0.11 12.98
CA LYS A 63 2.19 0.61 12.42
C LYS A 63 2.34 0.38 10.91
N ASN A 64 1.58 -0.54 10.32
CA ASN A 64 1.56 -0.74 8.87
C ASN A 64 0.88 0.46 8.18
N ILE A 65 1.54 1.05 7.19
CA ILE A 65 1.02 2.21 6.46
C ILE A 65 -0.30 1.92 5.73
N VAL A 66 -0.55 0.67 5.32
CA VAL A 66 -1.83 0.27 4.70
C VAL A 66 -2.96 0.28 5.73
N TYR A 67 -2.68 -0.13 6.97
CA TYR A 67 -3.63 -0.02 8.08
C TYR A 67 -3.98 1.44 8.33
N GLN A 68 -2.96 2.30 8.46
CA GLN A 68 -3.14 3.72 8.70
C GLN A 68 -3.92 4.40 7.57
N ALA A 69 -3.62 4.06 6.31
CA ALA A 69 -4.36 4.55 5.16
C ALA A 69 -5.84 4.13 5.20
N TYR A 70 -6.14 2.88 5.59
CA TYR A 70 -7.53 2.42 5.76
C TYR A 70 -8.26 3.19 6.87
N VAL A 71 -7.62 3.41 8.03
CA VAL A 71 -8.20 4.18 9.14
C VAL A 71 -8.54 5.59 8.69
N LEU A 72 -7.57 6.30 8.10
CA LEU A 72 -7.76 7.66 7.59
C LEU A 72 -8.85 7.71 6.51
N PHE A 73 -8.85 6.78 5.57
CA PHE A 73 -9.89 6.71 4.53
C PHE A 73 -11.27 6.50 5.14
N SER A 74 -11.38 5.61 6.13
CA SER A 74 -12.64 5.33 6.84
C SER A 74 -13.15 6.54 7.64
N GLU A 75 -12.25 7.29 8.26
CA GLU A 75 -12.59 8.55 8.94
C GLU A 75 -13.11 9.59 7.94
N GLN A 76 -12.42 9.76 6.80
CA GLN A 76 -12.86 10.70 5.76
C GLN A 76 -14.20 10.32 5.13
N LEU A 77 -14.49 9.02 4.98
CA LEU A 77 -15.83 8.56 4.54
C LEU A 77 -16.91 8.93 5.55
N LYS A 78 -16.67 8.71 6.85
CA LYS A 78 -17.62 9.06 7.91
C LYS A 78 -17.90 10.56 7.96
N LEU A 79 -16.87 11.41 7.83
CA LEU A 79 -17.03 12.86 7.76
C LEU A 79 -17.89 13.32 6.57
N ARG A 80 -17.92 12.53 5.50
CA ARG A 80 -18.76 12.76 4.32
C ARG A 80 -20.12 12.06 4.39
N ASN A 81 -20.50 11.51 5.54
CA ASN A 81 -21.71 10.71 5.73
C ASN A 81 -21.80 9.48 4.79
N LEU A 82 -20.65 8.93 4.38
CA LEU A 82 -20.58 7.72 3.56
C LEU A 82 -20.35 6.48 4.43
N LYS A 83 -20.97 5.37 4.02
CA LYS A 83 -20.84 4.08 4.72
C LYS A 83 -19.46 3.47 4.48
N VAL A 84 -18.76 3.13 5.56
CA VAL A 84 -17.53 2.33 5.51
C VAL A 84 -17.90 0.86 5.24
N LYS A 85 -17.26 0.26 4.24
CA LYS A 85 -17.47 -1.15 3.88
C LYS A 85 -16.62 -2.04 4.79
N ALA A 86 -17.12 -3.23 5.11
CA ALA A 86 -16.32 -4.27 5.76
C ALA A 86 -15.39 -4.90 4.72
N LEU A 87 -14.07 -4.81 4.94
CA LEU A 87 -13.06 -5.17 3.94
C LEU A 87 -11.92 -5.98 4.56
N ARG A 88 -11.43 -6.96 3.80
CA ARG A 88 -10.10 -7.55 3.99
C ARG A 88 -9.15 -6.95 2.96
N LEU A 89 -8.02 -6.47 3.43
CA LEU A 89 -6.90 -6.00 2.61
C LEU A 89 -5.74 -6.98 2.75
N THR A 90 -5.12 -7.35 1.65
CA THR A 90 -3.86 -8.12 1.65
C THR A 90 -2.79 -7.31 0.95
N LEU A 91 -1.76 -6.90 1.71
CA LEU A 91 -0.57 -6.26 1.16
C LEU A 91 0.43 -7.33 0.71
N GLU A 92 0.64 -7.47 -0.59
CA GLU A 92 1.75 -8.23 -1.15
C GLU A 92 2.98 -7.31 -1.25
N LYS A 93 3.90 -7.45 -0.29
CA LYS A 93 5.16 -6.70 -0.24
C LYS A 93 6.23 -7.38 -1.09
N ILE A 94 6.40 -6.91 -2.33
CA ILE A 94 7.26 -7.51 -3.36
C ILE A 94 8.51 -6.65 -3.57
N CYS A 95 8.44 -5.34 -3.35
CA CYS A 95 9.54 -4.43 -3.62
C CYS A 95 10.15 -3.83 -2.34
N GLN A 96 11.48 -3.79 -2.30
CA GLN A 96 12.24 -2.97 -1.37
C GLN A 96 13.30 -2.18 -2.15
N LEU A 97 13.11 -0.86 -2.26
CA LEU A 97 14.03 0.02 -2.98
C LEU A 97 15.24 0.47 -2.16
N VAL A 98 15.12 0.49 -0.83
CA VAL A 98 16.19 0.95 0.08
C VAL A 98 16.72 -0.26 0.84
N ARG A 99 18.00 -0.58 0.65
CA ARG A 99 18.68 -1.56 1.52
C ARG A 99 18.88 -0.89 2.89
N ASP A 100 18.50 -1.61 3.93
CA ASP A 100 18.82 -1.23 5.32
C ASP A 100 20.35 -1.15 5.49
#